data_AF-A0A945KGW8-F1
#
_entry.id   AF-A0A945KGW8-F1
#
_cell.length_a   1.000
_cell.length_b   1.000
_cell.length_c   1.000
_cell.angle_alpha   90.00
_cell.angle_beta   90.00
_cell.angle_gamma   90.00
#
_symmetry.space_group_name_H-M   'P 1'
#
loop_
_entity.id
_entity.type
_entity.pdbx_description
1 polymer ?
#
loop_
_entity_poly.entity_id
_entity_poly.type
_entity_poly.pdbx_seq_one_letter_code
_entity_poly.pdbx_strand_id
1 'polypeptide(L)' 'MRLTTLRPFLTAAVLTAGVFSANTASAQDTVDVGQTLDYTFRSAPFAATGQQSIADMRGKPVFIEWWGTR' A
#
# COMPACT_ATOMS: atom_id res chain seq x y z
N MET A 1 28.05 60.26 2.42
CA MET A 1 28.66 58.99 2.84
C MET A 1 27.80 57.86 2.28
N ARG A 2 28.39 56.95 1.50
CA ARG A 2 27.70 56.10 0.52
C ARG A 2 27.20 54.77 1.10
N LEU A 3 25.93 54.47 0.80
CA LEU A 3 25.31 53.20 0.45
C LEU A 3 26.05 51.90 0.87
N THR A 4 25.57 51.26 1.95
CA THR A 4 26.01 49.92 2.38
C THR A 4 25.31 48.83 1.56
N THR A 5 25.94 48.50 0.43
CA THR A 5 26.19 47.18 -0.16
C THR A 5 25.32 45.97 0.27
N LEU A 6 24.45 45.56 -0.65
CA LEU A 6 24.16 44.20 -1.15
C LEU A 6 24.08 43.00 -0.18
N ARG A 7 22.85 42.44 -0.14
CA ARG A 7 22.47 41.05 0.21
C ARG A 7 23.43 39.99 -0.35
N PRO A 8 23.57 38.86 0.34
CA PRO A 8 23.50 37.56 -0.30
C PRO A 8 22.17 36.90 0.03
N PHE A 9 21.25 36.96 -0.93
CA PHE A 9 20.37 35.83 -1.21
C PHE A 9 21.25 34.59 -1.35
N LEU A 10 20.95 33.50 -0.63
CA LEU A 10 21.29 32.10 -0.95
C LEU A 10 21.39 31.31 0.36
N THR A 11 20.27 30.88 0.95
CA THR A 11 20.32 29.67 1.77
C THR A 11 18.96 28.98 1.82
N ALA A 12 18.94 27.79 1.23
CA ALA A 12 18.06 26.68 1.56
C ALA A 12 16.57 26.79 1.20
N ALA A 13 16.28 27.01 -0.08
CA ALA A 13 15.06 26.48 -0.69
C ALA A 13 15.21 24.96 -0.93
N VAL A 14 15.27 24.14 0.12
CA VAL A 14 15.18 22.66 0.01
C VAL A 14 14.53 22.10 1.28
N LEU A 15 13.21 22.26 1.42
CA LEU A 15 12.45 21.58 2.50
C LEU A 15 10.97 21.34 2.14
N THR A 16 10.66 21.17 0.86
CA THR A 16 9.30 20.84 0.38
C THR A 16 9.25 19.52 -0.40
N ALA A 17 10.26 18.66 -0.26
CA ALA A 17 10.33 17.36 -0.97
C ALA A 17 9.94 16.15 -0.09
N GLY A 18 9.24 16.34 1.03
CA GLY A 18 9.08 15.28 2.04
C GLY A 18 7.66 14.87 2.41
N VAL A 19 6.62 15.52 1.90
CA VAL A 19 5.23 15.22 2.34
C VAL A 19 4.29 15.01 1.16
N PHE A 20 4.75 14.28 0.15
CA PHE A 20 3.83 13.41 -0.58
C PHE A 20 3.78 12.09 0.19
N SER A 21 3.18 12.13 1.39
CA SER A 21 2.50 10.94 1.89
C SER A 21 1.37 10.70 0.90
N ALA A 22 1.70 9.94 -0.13
CA ALA A 22 0.75 9.30 -0.99
C ALA A 22 -0.10 8.45 -0.05
N ASN A 23 -1.22 9.01 0.39
CA ASN A 23 -2.43 8.23 0.55
C ASN A 23 -2.74 7.71 -0.85
N THR A 24 -2.00 6.70 -1.30
CA THR A 24 -2.52 5.72 -2.23
C THR A 24 -3.67 5.10 -1.46
N ALA A 25 -4.85 5.72 -1.58
CA ALA A 25 -6.09 5.02 -1.41
C ALA A 25 -5.88 3.72 -2.19
N SER A 26 -5.78 2.60 -1.47
CA SER A 26 -5.63 1.31 -2.10
C SER A 26 -6.74 1.26 -3.12
N ALA A 27 -6.40 1.17 -4.41
CA ALA A 27 -7.39 0.90 -5.43
C ALA A 27 -8.18 -0.30 -4.89
N GLN A 28 -9.49 -0.13 -4.72
CA GLN A 28 -10.34 -1.26 -4.37
C GLN A 28 -10.24 -2.22 -5.54
N ASP A 29 -9.32 -3.15 -5.45
CA ASP A 29 -9.12 -4.17 -6.46
C ASP A 29 -10.39 -4.99 -6.48
N THR A 30 -11.20 -4.73 -7.50
CA THR A 30 -12.47 -5.43 -7.69
C THR A 30 -12.12 -6.71 -8.40
N VAL A 31 -12.44 -7.83 -7.76
CA VAL A 31 -12.15 -9.15 -8.32
C VAL A 31 -13.31 -9.55 -9.22
N ASP A 32 -13.03 -9.74 -10.51
CA ASP A 32 -14.00 -10.23 -11.48
C ASP A 32 -14.02 -11.76 -11.56
N VAL A 33 -15.16 -12.32 -12.00
CA VAL A 33 -15.29 -13.76 -12.22
C VAL A 33 -14.31 -14.22 -13.31
N GLY A 34 -13.55 -15.27 -13.00
CA GLY A 34 -12.52 -15.82 -13.89
C GLY A 34 -11.13 -15.19 -13.72
N GLN A 35 -10.99 -14.14 -12.90
CA GLN A 35 -9.68 -13.68 -12.49
C GLN A 35 -8.97 -14.70 -11.60
N THR A 36 -7.65 -14.77 -11.76
CA THR A 36 -6.80 -15.54 -10.85
C THR A 36 -6.42 -14.66 -9.67
N LEU A 37 -6.75 -15.13 -8.47
CA LEU A 37 -6.37 -14.48 -7.23
C LEU A 37 -4.95 -14.87 -6.81
N ASP A 38 -4.20 -13.87 -6.33
CA ASP A 38 -2.91 -14.05 -5.68
C ASP A 38 -2.88 -13.19 -4.41
N TYR A 39 -3.04 -13.84 -3.27
CA TYR A 39 -3.10 -13.17 -1.97
C TYR A 39 -2.40 -14.02 -0.91
N THR A 40 -1.48 -13.39 -0.18
CA THR A 40 -0.78 -13.97 0.97
C THR A 40 -1.42 -13.50 2.25
N PHE A 41 -1.80 -14.44 3.11
CA PHE A 41 -2.45 -14.11 4.37
C PHE A 41 -1.45 -13.43 5.33
N ARG A 42 -1.91 -12.40 6.04
CA ARG A 42 -1.08 -11.70 7.04
C ARG A 42 -0.68 -12.58 8.23
N SER A 43 -1.47 -13.62 8.48
CA SER A 43 -1.29 -14.59 9.55
C SER A 43 -1.79 -15.94 9.05
N ALA A 44 -1.23 -17.03 9.58
CA ALA A 44 -1.66 -18.37 9.22
C ALA A 44 -3.18 -18.52 9.41
N PRO A 45 -3.95 -18.93 8.39
CA PRO A 45 -5.37 -19.14 8.55
C PRO A 45 -5.64 -20.29 9.51
N PHE A 46 -6.74 -20.19 10.26
CA PHE A 46 -7.11 -21.22 11.23
C PHE A 46 -7.33 -22.57 10.53
N ALA A 47 -6.75 -23.63 11.09
CA ALA A 47 -6.81 -25.00 10.55
C ALA A 47 -6.29 -25.18 9.11
N ALA A 48 -5.61 -24.18 8.54
CA ALA A 48 -5.15 -24.22 7.16
C ALA A 48 -3.81 -24.95 7.02
N THR A 49 -3.63 -26.12 7.65
CA THR A 49 -2.50 -27.07 7.53
C THR A 49 -1.29 -26.63 6.66
N GLY A 50 -0.57 -25.57 7.06
CA GLY A 50 0.61 -25.05 6.35
C GLY A 50 0.37 -24.17 5.11
N GLN A 51 -0.87 -23.88 4.69
CA GLN A 51 -1.18 -22.93 3.62
C GLN A 51 -0.95 -21.48 4.08
N GLN A 52 -0.27 -20.69 3.24
CA GLN A 52 0.09 -19.31 3.54
C GLN A 52 -0.49 -18.32 2.53
N SER A 53 -1.02 -18.81 1.41
CA SER A 53 -1.60 -18.01 0.34
C SER A 53 -2.83 -18.69 -0.28
N ILE A 54 -3.61 -17.92 -1.04
CA ILE A 54 -4.69 -18.45 -1.88
C ILE A 54 -4.11 -19.38 -2.97
N ALA A 55 -2.88 -19.13 -3.44
CA ALA A 55 -2.23 -19.95 -4.45
C ALA A 55 -2.01 -21.40 -3.97
N ASP A 56 -1.75 -21.60 -2.69
CA ASP A 56 -1.57 -22.93 -2.07
C ASP A 56 -2.86 -23.76 -2.07
N MET A 57 -4.01 -23.13 -2.26
CA MET A 57 -5.32 -23.77 -2.25
C MET A 57 -5.82 -24.13 -3.67
N ARG A 58 -5.03 -23.83 -4.72
CA ARG A 58 -5.40 -24.14 -6.11
C ARG A 58 -5.65 -25.63 -6.34
N GLY A 59 -6.54 -25.92 -7.28
CA GLY A 59 -6.97 -27.29 -7.58
C GLY A 59 -8.03 -27.85 -6.61
N LYS A 60 -8.44 -27.07 -5.61
CA LYS A 60 -9.57 -27.38 -4.72
C LYS A 60 -10.64 -26.30 -4.87
N PRO A 61 -11.94 -26.62 -4.77
CA PRO A 61 -12.97 -25.60 -4.62
C PRO A 61 -12.80 -24.91 -3.25
N VAL A 62 -12.73 -23.59 -3.26
CA VAL A 62 -12.54 -22.77 -2.05
C VAL A 62 -13.70 -21.78 -1.96
N PHE A 63 -14.32 -21.72 -0.78
CA PHE A 63 -15.33 -20.71 -0.45
C PHE A 63 -14.67 -19.62 0.40
N ILE A 64 -14.87 -18.36 0.01
CA ILE A 64 -14.33 -17.20 0.72
C ILE A 64 -15.51 -16.34 1.17
N GLU A 65 -15.56 -16.05 2.46
CA GLU A 65 -16.57 -15.20 3.09
C GLU A 65 -15.89 -14.04 3.83
N TRP A 66 -16.40 -12.84 3.63
CA TRP A 66 -15.93 -11.63 4.30
C TRP A 66 -16.91 -11.27 5.40
N TRP A 67 -16.41 -11.11 6.63
CA TRP A 67 -17.19 -10.74 7.80
C TRP A 67 -16.44 -9.70 8.62
N GLY A 68 -17.18 -8.85 9.35
CA GLY A 68 -16.61 -7.79 10.17
C GLY A 68 -17.61 -6.65 10.41
N THR A 69 -17.32 -5.82 11.41
CA THR A 69 -18.02 -4.55 11.63
C THR A 69 -17.20 -3.41 11.05
N ARG A 70 -17.92 -2.42 10.52
CA ARG A 70 -17.42 -1.21 9.86
C ARG A 70 -16.21 -0.58 10.55
#